data_AF-A0A915JY44-F1
#
_entry.id   AF-A0A915JY44-F1
#
_cell.length_a   1.000
_cell.length_b   1.000
_cell.length_c   1.000
_cell.angle_alpha   90.00
_cell.angle_beta   90.00
_cell.angle_gamma   90.00
#
_symmetry.space_group_name_H-M   'P 1'
#
loop_
_entity.id
_entity.type
_entity.pdbx_description
1 polymer ?
#
loop_
_entity_poly.entity_id
_entity_poly.type
_entity_poly.pdbx_seq_one_letter_code
_entity_poly.pdbx_strand_id
1 'polypeptide(L)'
;MCVDHASGATVVVAPCHGARGHQEWILTEDKQLLAPSTKKCLDATGLTNGQYVVAKECDPKAPDGPFVHTYRSYSTKACET
;
A
#
# COMPACT_ATOMS: atom_id res chain seq x y z
N MET A 1 -3.88 -14.66 -2.36
CA MET A 1 -2.52 -14.22 -1.99
C MET A 1 -2.60 -12.80 -1.47
N CYS A 2 -1.77 -12.43 -0.52
CA CYS A 2 -1.77 -11.14 0.18
C CYS A 2 -0.39 -10.49 0.14
N VAL A 3 -0.35 -9.15 0.21
CA VAL A 3 0.89 -8.37 0.30
C VAL A 3 1.42 -8.44 1.72
N ASP A 4 2.66 -8.90 1.89
CA ASP A 4 3.25 -9.26 3.18
C ASP A 4 4.60 -8.54 3.39
N HIS A 5 4.72 -7.83 4.51
CA HIS A 5 5.98 -7.22 4.94
C HIS A 5 6.85 -8.25 5.68
N ALA A 6 7.63 -9.01 4.92
CA ALA A 6 8.43 -10.11 5.45
C ALA A 6 9.52 -9.63 6.45
N SER A 7 10.47 -8.81 6.01
CA SER A 7 11.55 -8.28 6.87
C SER A 7 12.25 -7.09 6.22
N GLY A 8 12.84 -6.21 7.04
CA GLY A 8 13.60 -5.06 6.53
C GLY A 8 12.74 -4.16 5.66
N ALA A 9 13.08 -4.06 4.37
CA ALA A 9 12.31 -3.36 3.35
C ALA A 9 11.55 -4.30 2.39
N THR A 10 11.70 -5.61 2.56
CA THR A 10 11.20 -6.62 1.63
C THR A 10 9.69 -6.78 1.75
N VAL A 11 9.00 -6.64 0.62
CA VAL A 11 7.57 -6.93 0.48
C VAL A 11 7.42 -8.11 -0.48
N VAL A 12 6.61 -9.09 -0.08
CA VAL A 12 6.34 -10.29 -0.88
C VAL A 12 4.86 -10.53 -1.04
N VAL A 13 4.52 -11.49 -1.88
CA VAL A 13 3.16 -12.01 -2.04
C VAL A 13 3.11 -13.38 -1.40
N ALA A 14 2.39 -13.51 -0.28
CA ALA A 14 2.31 -14.73 0.53
C ALA A 14 0.86 -15.23 0.67
N PRO A 15 0.64 -16.49 1.10
CA PRO A 15 -0.70 -16.95 1.48
C PRO A 15 -1.32 -16.06 2.55
N CYS A 16 -2.59 -15.69 2.36
CA CYS A 16 -3.31 -14.88 3.33
C CYS A 16 -3.60 -15.73 4.58
N HIS A 17 -3.17 -15.28 5.76
CA HIS A 17 -3.33 -16.07 7.01
C HIS A 17 -4.17 -15.37 8.09
N GLY A 18 -4.70 -14.17 7.83
CA GLY A 18 -5.71 -13.50 8.69
C GLY A 18 -5.22 -13.05 10.08
N ALA A 19 -3.99 -13.39 10.47
CA ALA A 19 -3.39 -13.04 11.77
C ALA A 19 -3.03 -11.55 11.92
N ARG A 20 -3.31 -10.73 10.89
CA ARG A 20 -2.90 -9.31 10.81
C ARG A 20 -1.37 -9.15 10.93
N GLY A 21 -0.86 -7.96 11.25
CA GLY A 21 0.57 -7.71 11.40
C GLY A 21 1.25 -7.44 10.05
N HIS A 22 2.04 -8.38 9.54
CA HIS A 22 2.81 -8.21 8.30
C HIS A 22 1.93 -8.09 7.05
N GLN A 23 0.70 -8.62 7.10
CA GLN A 23 -0.29 -8.55 6.01
C GLN A 23 -1.35 -7.45 6.23
N GLU A 24 -1.12 -6.54 7.17
CA GLU A 24 -2.02 -5.41 7.45
C GLU A 24 -1.41 -4.11 6.93
N TRP A 25 -2.20 -3.35 6.17
CA TRP A 25 -1.83 -2.06 5.60
C TRP A 25 -2.98 -1.06 5.84
N ILE A 26 -2.67 0.09 6.43
CA ILE A 26 -3.64 1.14 6.77
C ILE A 26 -3.36 2.35 5.90
N LEU A 27 -4.38 2.85 5.21
CA LEU A 27 -4.29 4.11 4.50
C LEU A 27 -4.29 5.27 5.51
N THR A 28 -3.24 6.10 5.49
CA THR A 28 -3.11 7.28 6.36
C THR A 28 -3.76 8.52 5.72
N GLU A 29 -3.93 9.59 6.50
CA GLU A 29 -4.41 10.89 6.00
C GLU A 29 -3.47 11.48 4.94
N ASP A 30 -2.16 11.21 5.08
CA ASP A 30 -1.12 11.56 4.09
C ASP A 30 -1.13 10.65 2.85
N LYS A 31 -2.18 9.83 2.68
CA LYS A 31 -2.38 8.91 1.54
C LYS A 31 -1.27 7.87 1.37
N GLN A 32 -0.64 7.44 2.47
CA GLN A 32 0.35 6.38 2.47
C GLN A 32 -0.24 5.07 3.01
N LEU A 33 0.25 3.93 2.53
CA LEU A 33 -0.13 2.61 3.06
C LEU A 33 0.85 2.20 4.16
N LEU A 34 0.46 2.40 5.41
CA LEU A 34 1.26 2.12 6.61
C LEU A 34 1.12 0.65 7.05
N ALA A 35 2.24 -0.04 7.24
CA ALA A 35 2.31 -1.30 7.98
C ALA A 35 2.28 -1.00 9.50
N PRO A 36 1.21 -1.35 10.24
CA PRO A 36 1.07 -0.97 11.64
C PRO A 36 2.14 -1.60 12.55
N SER A 37 2.65 -2.77 12.17
CA SER A 37 3.64 -3.56 12.89
C SER A 37 5.04 -2.95 12.89
N THR A 38 5.41 -2.23 11.83
CA THR A 38 6.78 -1.72 11.63
C THR A 38 6.84 -0.21 11.45
N LYS A 39 5.69 0.46 11.35
CA LYS A 39 5.56 1.91 11.10
C LYS A 39 6.19 2.38 9.79
N LYS A 40 6.39 1.45 8.85
CA LYS A 40 6.87 1.73 7.51
C LYS A 40 5.72 1.84 6.53
N CYS A 41 5.92 2.63 5.49
CA CYS A 41 4.98 2.81 4.40
C CYS A 41 5.39 1.99 3.18
N LEU A 42 4.40 1.46 2.47
CA LEU A 42 4.57 0.82 1.18
C LEU A 42 4.98 1.89 0.15
N ASP A 43 6.04 1.62 -0.59
CA ASP A 43 6.55 2.49 -1.66
C ASP A 43 7.10 1.66 -2.83
N ALA A 44 7.40 2.29 -3.95
CA ALA A 44 8.08 1.72 -5.09
C ALA A 44 9.52 2.25 -5.16
N THR A 45 10.45 1.43 -5.64
CA THR A 45 11.85 1.84 -5.87
C THR A 45 11.98 2.80 -7.06
N GLY A 46 10.93 2.93 -7.88
CA GLY A 46 10.80 3.87 -8.98
C GLY A 46 9.43 3.75 -9.65
N LEU A 47 9.13 4.67 -10.58
CA LEU A 47 7.82 4.75 -11.26
C LEU A 47 7.81 4.11 -12.66
N THR A 48 8.89 3.44 -13.05
CA THR A 48 9.00 2.76 -14.35
C THR A 48 8.71 1.26 -14.23
N ASN A 49 8.51 0.59 -15.36
CA ASN A 49 8.27 -0.86 -15.37
C ASN A 49 9.48 -1.64 -14.82
N GLY A 50 9.21 -2.71 -14.09
CA GLY A 50 10.24 -3.57 -13.50
C GLY A 50 10.80 -3.10 -12.16
N GLN A 51 10.23 -2.04 -11.58
CA GLN A 51 10.58 -1.58 -10.24
C GLN A 51 9.92 -2.45 -9.15
N TYR A 52 10.54 -2.45 -7.98
CA TYR A 52 10.08 -3.24 -6.84
C TYR A 52 9.18 -2.43 -5.93
N VAL A 53 8.27 -3.11 -5.25
CA VAL A 53 7.54 -2.58 -4.11
C VAL A 53 8.32 -2.93 -2.84
N VAL A 54 8.49 -1.95 -1.95
CA VAL A 54 9.28 -2.04 -0.72
C VAL A 54 8.54 -1.37 0.43
N ALA A 55 8.92 -1.69 1.67
CA ALA A 55 8.49 -0.99 2.86
C ALA A 55 9.62 -0.09 3.37
N LYS A 56 9.43 1.23 3.38
CA LYS A 56 10.42 2.20 3.85
C LYS A 56 9.80 3.22 4.81
N GLU A 57 10.60 4.14 5.32
CA GLU A 57 10.06 5.22 6.16
C GLU A 57 8.97 6.01 5.42
N CYS A 58 7.93 6.36 6.16
CA CYS A 58 6.86 7.19 5.63
C CYS A 58 7.40 8.58 5.26
N ASP A 59 6.88 9.13 4.16
CA ASP A 59 7.33 10.40 3.61
C ASP A 59 6.10 11.28 3.36
N PRO A 60 5.76 12.17 4.31
CA PRO A 60 4.60 13.06 4.19
C PRO A 60 4.77 14.12 3.10
N LYS A 61 5.98 14.24 2.52
CA LYS A 61 6.29 15.18 1.43
C LYS A 61 6.31 14.52 0.07
N ALA A 62 6.14 13.20 -0.02
CA ALA A 62 5.83 12.52 -1.27
C ALA A 62 4.34 12.77 -1.55
N PRO A 63 3.97 13.86 -2.26
CA PRO A 63 2.58 14.33 -2.33
C PRO A 63 1.68 13.33 -3.07
N ASP A 64 2.35 12.44 -3.81
CA ASP A 64 1.84 11.35 -4.62
C ASP A 64 2.78 10.14 -4.44
N GLY A 65 2.93 9.62 -3.22
CA GLY A 65 3.51 8.26 -3.07
C GLY A 65 2.91 7.34 -4.14
N PRO A 66 3.67 6.41 -4.75
CA PRO A 66 3.32 5.75 -6.02
C PRO A 66 1.94 5.09 -6.04
N PHE A 67 1.37 4.88 -4.86
CA PHE A 67 0.00 4.47 -4.64
C PHE A 67 -0.95 5.68 -4.60
N VAL A 68 -0.92 6.52 -5.63
CA VAL A 68 -2.07 7.39 -5.91
C VAL A 68 -3.24 6.47 -6.18
N HIS A 69 -4.21 6.44 -5.26
CA HIS A 69 -5.52 5.89 -5.55
C HIS A 69 -6.15 6.77 -6.64
N THR A 70 -5.86 6.49 -7.90
CA THR A 70 -6.87 6.71 -8.93
C THR A 70 -7.94 5.68 -8.62
N TYR A 71 -8.83 5.97 -7.67
CA TYR A 71 -10.16 5.43 -7.77
C TYR A 71 -10.62 5.82 -9.17
N ARG A 72 -10.65 4.87 -10.11
CA ARG A 72 -11.59 5.01 -11.22
C ARG A 72 -12.93 5.08 -10.51
N SER A 73 -13.43 6.29 -10.31
CA SER A 73 -14.83 6.51 -10.05
C SER A 73 -15.56 5.93 -11.26
N TYR A 74 -15.93 4.65 -11.19
CA TYR A 74 -17.11 4.23 -11.91
C TYR A 74 -18.22 5.08 -11.30
N SER A 75 -18.62 6.11 -12.05
CA SER A 75 -19.81 6.92 -11.80
C SER A 75 -20.88 6.02 -11.20
N THR A 76 -21.16 6.18 -9.91
CA THR A 76 -22.39 5.67 -9.33
C THR A 76 -23.49 6.53 -9.94
N LYS A 77 -23.95 6.18 -11.15
CA LYS A 77 -25.35 6.41 -11.47
C LYS A 77 -26.08 5.62 -10.38
N ALA A 78 -26.73 6.36 -9.50
CA ALA A 78 -27.56 5.79 -8.45
C ALA A 78 -28.44 4.70 -9.07
N CYS A 79 -28.54 3.54 -8.43
CA CYS A 79 -29.71 2.71 -8.63
C CYS A 79 -30.90 3.51 -8.06
N GLU A 80 -31.52 4.32 -8.91
CA GLU A 80 -32.90 4.73 -8.75
C GLU A 80 -33.76 3.53 -9.19
N THR A 81 -34.42 2.90 -8.22
CA THR A 81 -35.86 2.60 -8.15
C THR A 81 -36.15 1.92 -6.82
#